data_AF-T1WR43-F1
#
_entry.id   AF-T1WR43-F1
#
_cell.length_a   1.000
_cell.length_b   1.000
_cell.length_c   1.000
_cell.angle_alpha   90.00
_cell.angle_beta   90.00
_cell.angle_gamma   90.00
#
_symmetry.space_group_name_H-M   'P 1'
#
loop_
_entity.id
_entity.type
_entity.pdbx_description
1 polymer ?
#
loop_
_entity_poly.entity_id
_entity_poly.type
_entity_poly.pdbx_seq_one_letter_code
_entity_poly.pdbx_strand_id
1 'polypeptide(L)'
;IQEGVMSLDGYGEIFFHNTMASGVIPQITASIGPCAGGAVYSPAMTGFVVMVENIGQMFVTGPEVVKEVLSQEVSFEELGGARAHATKSGVAHFIANNEYDCFDKIKKLLSFIPHNNAEEPAIVETNDDPNRIDPKLINILPENPYQQYDMKEIIKSIVDNGDFFEVHELFAENILVGFARMGGRPIGIIANQPMYLAGALDINSSNKAARFIRFCDAFNISIVTL
;
A
#
# COMPACT_ATOMS: atom_id res chain seq x y z
N ILE A 1 1.26 18.96 24.69
CA ILE A 1 1.98 20.26 24.77
C ILE A 1 2.42 20.54 26.21
N GLN A 2 1.52 20.37 27.17
CA GLN A 2 1.71 20.63 28.60
C GLN A 2 2.93 19.86 29.17
N GLU A 3 3.20 18.66 28.64
CA GLU A 3 4.34 17.82 29.04
C GLU A 3 5.68 18.22 28.38
N GLY A 4 5.68 19.23 27.50
CA GLY A 4 6.89 19.77 26.88
C GLY A 4 7.79 18.73 26.24
N VAL A 5 9.08 18.75 26.60
CA VAL A 5 10.10 17.85 26.06
C VAL A 5 9.83 16.37 26.35
N MET A 6 9.13 16.04 27.44
CA MET A 6 8.84 14.63 27.76
C MET A 6 7.90 13.99 26.74
N SER A 7 6.97 14.77 26.18
CA SER A 7 6.11 14.29 25.08
C SER A 7 6.91 14.00 23.80
N LEU A 8 8.00 14.75 23.55
CA LEU A 8 8.88 14.53 22.39
C LEU A 8 9.78 13.31 22.62
N ASP A 9 10.28 13.13 23.84
CA ASP A 9 11.06 11.95 24.24
C ASP A 9 10.24 10.67 24.07
N GLY A 10 8.97 10.68 24.50
CA GLY A 10 8.04 9.56 24.28
C GLY A 10 7.83 9.22 22.79
N TYR A 11 7.77 10.22 21.91
CA TYR A 11 7.77 9.96 20.47
C TYR A 11 9.06 9.31 19.98
N GLY A 12 10.21 9.79 20.47
CA GLY A 12 11.53 9.24 20.15
C GLY A 12 11.64 7.74 20.47
N GLU A 13 11.16 7.34 21.64
CA GLU A 13 11.09 5.92 22.03
C GLU A 13 10.23 5.10 21.07
N ILE A 14 9.07 5.60 20.65
CA ILE A 14 8.21 4.89 19.68
C ILE A 14 8.93 4.75 18.34
N PHE A 15 9.58 5.81 17.83
CA PHE A 15 10.28 5.78 16.55
C PHE A 15 11.48 4.82 16.56
N PHE A 16 12.19 4.76 17.68
CA PHE A 16 13.26 3.78 17.88
C PHE A 16 12.72 2.36 17.75
N HIS A 17 11.62 2.02 18.43
CA HIS A 17 11.02 0.70 18.36
C HIS A 17 10.45 0.38 16.97
N ASN A 18 9.85 1.37 16.26
CA ASN A 18 9.43 1.17 14.88
C ASN A 18 10.61 0.80 13.97
N THR A 19 11.74 1.48 14.15
CA THR A 19 12.98 1.22 13.38
C THR A 19 13.49 -0.19 13.65
N MET A 20 13.63 -0.56 14.93
CA MET A 20 14.15 -1.85 15.34
C MET A 20 13.27 -3.02 14.90
N ALA A 21 11.95 -2.81 14.81
CA ALA A 21 10.99 -3.80 14.35
C ALA A 21 10.85 -3.88 12.81
N SER A 22 11.42 -2.93 12.06
CA SER A 22 11.26 -2.85 10.61
C SER A 22 11.88 -4.05 9.89
N GLY A 23 11.05 -4.83 9.21
CA GLY A 23 11.49 -6.07 8.54
C GLY A 23 11.71 -7.25 9.49
N VAL A 24 11.31 -7.12 10.76
CA VAL A 24 11.34 -8.20 11.76
C VAL A 24 9.92 -8.71 12.04
N ILE A 25 9.01 -7.78 12.35
CA ILE A 25 7.58 -8.05 12.51
C ILE A 25 6.77 -7.11 11.60
N PRO A 26 5.62 -7.56 11.05
CA PRO A 26 4.76 -6.69 10.27
C PRO A 26 4.21 -5.55 11.13
N GLN A 27 4.41 -4.31 10.68
CA GLN A 27 3.87 -3.12 11.33
C GLN A 27 2.83 -2.50 10.40
N ILE A 28 1.59 -2.35 10.87
CA ILE A 28 0.46 -1.84 10.07
C ILE A 28 -0.20 -0.71 10.85
N THR A 29 -0.40 0.43 10.18
CA THR A 29 -1.09 1.59 10.74
C THR A 29 -2.54 1.66 10.25
N ALA A 30 -3.48 1.80 11.18
CA ALA A 30 -4.84 2.24 10.91
C ALA A 30 -4.98 3.72 11.27
N SER A 31 -5.14 4.59 10.27
CA SER A 31 -5.44 6.01 10.49
C SER A 31 -6.95 6.22 10.48
N ILE A 32 -7.50 6.24 11.69
CA ILE A 32 -8.94 6.35 11.98
C ILE A 32 -9.26 7.64 12.75
N GLY A 33 -8.49 8.70 12.51
CA GLY A 33 -8.68 10.00 13.15
C GLY A 33 -7.57 11.00 12.79
N PRO A 34 -7.55 12.17 13.45
CA PRO A 34 -6.54 13.19 13.22
C PRO A 34 -5.18 12.78 13.80
N CYS A 35 -4.14 12.94 12.99
CA CYS A 35 -2.75 12.65 13.33
C CYS A 35 -1.89 13.80 12.83
N ALA A 36 -1.37 14.63 13.74
CA ALA A 36 -0.66 15.86 13.38
C ALA A 36 0.70 15.98 14.07
N GLY A 37 1.64 16.68 13.43
CA GLY A 37 2.96 16.95 14.01
C GLY A 37 3.78 15.68 14.17
N GLY A 38 4.41 15.50 15.34
CA GLY A 38 5.26 14.34 15.62
C GLY A 38 4.55 12.98 15.46
N ALA A 39 3.23 12.94 15.65
CA ALA A 39 2.45 11.71 15.58
C ALA A 39 2.54 11.01 14.22
N VAL A 40 2.77 11.75 13.12
CA VAL A 40 2.75 11.19 11.76
C VAL A 40 3.99 10.36 11.44
N TYR A 41 5.09 10.53 12.18
CA TYR A 41 6.35 9.89 11.87
C TYR A 41 6.35 8.39 12.19
N SER A 42 5.65 7.95 13.24
CA SER A 42 5.50 6.51 13.54
C SER A 42 4.77 5.77 12.40
N PRO A 43 3.56 6.22 11.96
CA PRO A 43 2.91 5.69 10.76
C PRO A 43 3.80 5.62 9.52
N ALA A 44 4.59 6.66 9.25
CA ALA A 44 5.47 6.72 8.08
C ALA A 44 6.54 5.61 8.07
N MET A 45 6.92 5.12 9.25
CA MET A 45 7.92 4.07 9.45
C MET A 45 7.32 2.65 9.42
N THR A 46 5.99 2.52 9.45
CA THR A 46 5.32 1.22 9.37
C THR A 46 5.29 0.67 7.93
N GLY A 47 4.97 -0.62 7.78
CA GLY A 47 4.94 -1.30 6.47
C GLY A 47 3.80 -0.81 5.58
N PHE A 48 2.60 -0.67 6.16
CA PHE A 48 1.40 -0.22 5.44
C PHE A 48 0.58 0.75 6.27
N VAL A 49 -0.03 1.74 5.61
CA VAL A 49 -0.93 2.72 6.19
C VAL A 49 -2.29 2.60 5.50
N VAL A 50 -3.31 2.24 6.28
CA VAL A 50 -4.72 2.21 5.86
C VAL A 50 -5.40 3.44 6.44
N MET A 51 -5.90 4.34 5.61
CA MET A 51 -6.60 5.55 6.05
C MET A 51 -8.10 5.44 5.80
N VAL A 52 -8.92 5.84 6.77
CA VAL A 52 -10.37 5.90 6.59
C VAL A 52 -10.76 7.23 5.95
N GLU A 53 -11.56 7.17 4.89
CA GLU A 53 -12.01 8.34 4.14
C GLU A 53 -12.82 9.29 5.03
N ASN A 54 -12.56 10.60 4.92
CA ASN A 54 -13.18 11.67 5.73
C ASN A 54 -12.97 11.59 7.26
N ILE A 55 -12.18 10.63 7.76
CA ILE A 55 -11.90 10.44 9.19
C ILE A 55 -10.39 10.50 9.45
N GLY A 56 -9.61 9.70 8.72
CA GLY A 56 -8.17 9.66 8.81
C GLY A 56 -7.54 10.91 8.19
N GLN A 57 -6.74 11.63 8.98
CA GLN A 57 -6.04 12.84 8.55
C GLN A 57 -4.60 12.82 9.05
N MET A 58 -3.63 13.13 8.19
CA MET A 58 -2.21 13.15 8.52
C MET A 58 -1.50 14.39 7.97
N PHE A 59 -0.79 15.15 8.80
CA PHE A 59 0.05 16.25 8.33
C PHE A 59 1.09 16.65 9.38
N VAL A 60 2.30 17.01 8.95
CA VAL A 60 3.34 17.50 9.86
C VAL A 60 2.94 18.87 10.44
N THR A 61 2.47 19.76 9.58
CA THR A 61 2.11 21.13 9.94
C THR A 61 0.66 21.38 9.51
N GLY A 62 -0.16 21.91 10.43
CA GLY A 62 -1.59 22.11 10.18
C GLY A 62 -1.90 23.28 9.23
N PRO A 63 -3.14 23.34 8.69
CA PRO A 63 -3.54 24.36 7.72
C PRO A 63 -3.42 25.80 8.21
N GLU A 64 -3.64 26.04 9.50
CA GLU A 64 -3.55 27.39 10.09
C GLU A 64 -2.13 27.96 9.97
N VAL A 65 -1.12 27.14 10.24
CA VAL A 65 0.30 27.53 10.11
C VAL A 65 0.68 27.69 8.64
N VAL A 66 0.15 26.85 7.74
CA VAL A 66 0.33 27.01 6.29
C VAL A 66 -0.23 28.35 5.83
N LYS A 67 -1.41 28.75 6.30
CA LYS A 67 -2.01 30.04 6.00
C LYS A 67 -1.18 31.21 6.53
N GLU A 68 -0.73 31.13 7.78
CA GLU A 68 0.05 32.21 8.40
C GLU A 68 1.41 32.41 7.71
N VAL A 69 2.12 31.33 7.38
CA VAL A 69 3.49 31.39 6.85
C VAL A 69 3.53 31.54 5.33
N LEU A 70 2.64 30.87 4.61
CA LEU A 70 2.66 30.81 3.14
C LEU A 70 1.52 31.60 2.49
N SER A 71 0.59 32.17 3.27
CA SER A 71 -0.61 32.85 2.77
C SER A 71 -1.46 31.96 1.85
N GLN A 72 -1.43 30.64 2.08
CA GLN A 72 -2.22 29.66 1.33
C GLN A 72 -3.36 29.14 2.19
N GLU A 73 -4.59 29.23 1.68
CA GLU A 73 -5.75 28.60 2.30
C GLU A 73 -5.92 27.19 1.75
N VAL A 74 -5.93 26.21 2.64
CA VAL A 74 -6.13 24.80 2.32
C VAL A 74 -6.95 24.17 3.44
N SER A 75 -7.89 23.30 3.10
CA SER A 75 -8.64 22.55 4.12
C SER A 75 -7.82 21.39 4.70
N PHE A 76 -8.25 20.84 5.84
CA PHE A 76 -7.64 19.64 6.41
C PHE A 76 -7.66 18.45 5.43
N GLU A 77 -8.77 18.27 4.70
CA GLU A 77 -8.93 17.17 3.75
C GLU A 77 -8.02 17.34 2.52
N GLU A 78 -7.89 18.57 2.00
CA GLU A 78 -6.99 18.85 0.89
C GLU A 78 -5.51 18.73 1.28
N LEU A 79 -5.17 19.08 2.52
CA LEU A 79 -3.80 19.05 3.01
C LEU A 79 -3.33 17.64 3.36
N GLY A 80 -4.16 16.86 4.05
CA GLY A 80 -3.74 15.61 4.67
C GLY A 80 -4.85 14.56 4.78
N GLY A 81 -5.92 14.68 4.00
CA GLY A 81 -6.97 13.69 3.94
C GLY A 81 -6.53 12.38 3.28
N ALA A 82 -7.32 11.32 3.49
CA ALA A 82 -7.03 9.99 2.95
C ALA A 82 -6.82 9.99 1.43
N ARG A 83 -7.65 10.75 0.69
CA ARG A 83 -7.55 10.84 -0.77
C ARG A 83 -6.27 11.54 -1.20
N ALA A 84 -5.92 12.67 -0.56
CA ALA A 84 -4.68 13.39 -0.85
C ALA A 84 -3.45 12.48 -0.67
N HIS A 85 -3.42 11.69 0.40
CA HIS A 85 -2.34 10.75 0.66
C HIS A 85 -2.30 9.53 -0.25
N ALA A 86 -3.45 9.07 -0.74
CA ALA A 86 -3.54 7.90 -1.59
C ALA A 86 -3.33 8.21 -3.07
N THR A 87 -3.54 9.46 -3.52
CA THR A 87 -3.38 9.83 -4.94
C THR A 87 -2.16 10.70 -5.21
N LYS A 88 -1.76 11.57 -4.26
CA LYS A 88 -0.71 12.58 -4.50
C LYS A 88 0.58 12.25 -3.78
N SER A 89 0.52 12.02 -2.46
CA SER A 89 1.76 11.85 -1.67
C SER A 89 2.26 10.40 -1.59
N GLY A 90 1.42 9.41 -1.84
CA GLY A 90 1.75 7.99 -1.68
C GLY A 90 2.00 7.56 -0.23
N VAL A 91 1.39 8.25 0.74
CA VAL A 91 1.50 7.90 2.18
C VAL A 91 0.46 6.85 2.57
N ALA A 92 -0.75 6.97 2.02
CA ALA A 92 -1.82 6.00 2.23
C ALA A 92 -1.70 4.87 1.22
N HIS A 93 -1.46 3.66 1.71
CA HIS A 93 -1.36 2.45 0.90
C HIS A 93 -2.74 1.93 0.51
N PHE A 94 -3.73 2.18 1.38
CA PHE A 94 -5.13 1.82 1.18
C PHE A 94 -6.03 2.93 1.72
N ILE A 95 -7.16 3.15 1.04
CA ILE A 95 -8.30 3.91 1.59
C ILE A 95 -9.38 2.91 1.99
N ALA A 96 -9.97 3.11 3.17
CA ALA A 96 -11.15 2.40 3.63
C ALA A 96 -12.35 3.36 3.73
N ASN A 97 -13.55 2.85 3.43
CA ASN A 97 -14.77 3.66 3.45
C ASN A 97 -15.23 4.02 4.88
N ASN A 98 -14.88 3.18 5.85
CA ASN A 98 -15.17 3.33 7.27
C ASN A 98 -14.19 2.44 8.08
N GLU A 99 -14.29 2.47 9.40
CA GLU A 99 -13.43 1.72 10.31
C GLU A 99 -13.57 0.20 10.17
N TYR A 100 -14.78 -0.31 9.86
CA TYR A 100 -14.99 -1.74 9.63
C TYR A 100 -14.25 -2.23 8.38
N ASP A 101 -14.40 -1.50 7.28
CA ASP A 101 -13.66 -1.76 6.03
C ASP A 101 -12.14 -1.64 6.25
N CYS A 102 -11.69 -0.71 7.09
CA CYS A 102 -10.28 -0.59 7.47
C CYS A 102 -9.78 -1.87 8.15
N PHE A 103 -10.50 -2.36 9.16
CA PHE A 103 -10.13 -3.59 9.84
C PHE A 103 -10.21 -4.82 8.93
N ASP A 104 -11.17 -4.88 8.00
CA ASP A 104 -11.27 -6.00 7.06
C ASP A 104 -10.13 -5.99 6.03
N LYS A 105 -9.69 -4.82 5.56
CA LYS A 105 -8.46 -4.68 4.75
C LYS A 105 -7.22 -5.11 5.54
N ILE A 106 -7.12 -4.75 6.82
CA ILE A 106 -5.99 -5.17 7.67
C ILE A 106 -5.99 -6.68 7.87
N LYS A 107 -7.14 -7.32 8.13
CA LYS A 107 -7.26 -8.78 8.23
C LYS A 107 -6.86 -9.45 6.91
N LYS A 108 -7.33 -8.92 5.78
CA LYS A 108 -6.98 -9.43 4.45
C LYS A 108 -5.47 -9.30 4.21
N LEU A 109 -4.87 -8.16 4.53
CA LEU A 109 -3.43 -7.93 4.43
C LEU A 109 -2.63 -8.92 5.27
N LEU A 110 -2.99 -9.09 6.54
CA LEU A 110 -2.35 -10.05 7.46
C LEU A 110 -2.47 -11.50 6.97
N SER A 111 -3.49 -11.85 6.19
CA SER A 111 -3.60 -13.19 5.62
C SER A 111 -2.49 -13.55 4.63
N PHE A 112 -1.79 -12.55 4.06
CA PHE A 112 -0.70 -12.76 3.10
C PHE A 112 0.70 -12.71 3.75
N ILE A 113 0.81 -12.22 4.99
CA ILE A 113 2.08 -11.86 5.61
C ILE A 113 2.34 -12.81 6.80
N PRO A 114 3.54 -13.38 6.95
CA PRO A 114 3.89 -14.19 8.12
C PRO A 114 3.91 -13.35 9.40
N HIS A 115 3.88 -13.99 10.56
CA HIS A 115 3.89 -13.29 11.85
C HIS A 115 5.21 -12.54 12.12
N ASN A 116 6.30 -12.99 11.51
CA ASN A 116 7.64 -12.41 11.58
C ASN A 116 8.49 -12.88 10.39
N ASN A 117 9.69 -12.34 10.26
CA ASN A 117 10.61 -12.63 9.16
C ASN A 117 11.31 -14.01 9.21
N ALA A 118 11.17 -14.77 10.30
CA ALA A 118 11.75 -16.11 10.43
C ALA A 118 10.75 -17.22 10.03
N GLU A 119 9.52 -16.85 9.68
CA GLU A 119 8.47 -17.76 9.24
C GLU A 119 8.18 -17.59 7.75
N GLU A 120 7.67 -18.66 7.14
CA GLU A 120 7.14 -18.64 5.78
C GLU A 120 5.69 -18.13 5.79
N PRO A 121 5.24 -17.42 4.74
CA PRO A 121 3.84 -17.02 4.61
C PRO A 121 2.90 -18.24 4.65
N ALA A 122 1.78 -18.12 5.36
CA ALA A 122 0.83 -19.21 5.54
C ALA A 122 0.20 -19.65 4.21
N ILE A 123 0.25 -20.95 3.93
CA ILE A 123 -0.42 -21.58 2.79
C ILE A 123 -1.89 -21.81 3.16
N VAL A 124 -2.80 -21.39 2.30
CA VAL A 124 -4.24 -21.62 2.47
C VAL A 124 -4.73 -22.67 1.48
N GLU A 125 -5.76 -23.42 1.84
CA GLU A 125 -6.42 -24.32 0.89
C GLU A 125 -7.09 -23.48 -0.22
N THR A 126 -6.93 -23.94 -1.46
CA THR A 126 -7.58 -23.35 -2.63
C THR A 126 -8.25 -24.45 -3.45
N ASN A 127 -9.39 -24.11 -4.05
CA ASN A 127 -10.09 -24.96 -5.00
C ASN A 127 -9.76 -24.61 -6.46
N ASP A 128 -8.85 -23.65 -6.69
CA ASP A 128 -8.38 -23.31 -8.03
C ASP A 128 -7.39 -24.38 -8.53
N ASP A 129 -7.57 -24.80 -9.77
CA ASP A 129 -6.73 -25.83 -10.39
C ASP A 129 -5.40 -25.21 -10.81
N PRO A 130 -4.25 -25.69 -10.30
CA PRO A 130 -2.94 -25.17 -10.71
C PRO A 130 -2.65 -25.40 -12.21
N ASN A 131 -3.42 -26.26 -12.90
CA ASN A 131 -3.32 -26.51 -14.33
C ASN A 131 -4.41 -25.80 -15.14
N ARG A 132 -5.17 -24.87 -14.53
CA ARG A 132 -6.20 -24.11 -15.24
C ARG A 132 -5.59 -23.37 -16.44
N ILE A 133 -6.20 -23.54 -17.60
CA ILE A 133 -5.88 -22.81 -18.82
C ILE A 133 -6.95 -21.75 -19.03
N ASP A 134 -6.55 -20.49 -19.21
CA ASP A 134 -7.46 -19.42 -19.63
C ASP A 134 -7.20 -19.05 -21.11
N PRO A 135 -8.06 -19.49 -22.05
CA PRO A 135 -7.94 -19.14 -23.46
C PRO A 135 -8.00 -17.63 -23.74
N LYS A 136 -8.55 -16.81 -22.83
CA LYS A 136 -8.64 -15.35 -23.02
C LYS A 136 -7.27 -14.69 -23.08
N LEU A 137 -6.27 -15.25 -22.39
CA LEU A 137 -4.90 -14.73 -22.41
C LEU A 137 -4.28 -14.69 -23.81
N ILE A 138 -4.73 -15.53 -24.73
CA ILE A 138 -4.25 -15.55 -26.12
C ILE A 138 -4.59 -14.24 -26.85
N ASN A 139 -5.74 -13.64 -26.52
CA ASN A 139 -6.29 -12.49 -27.24
C ASN A 139 -6.26 -11.19 -26.41
N ILE A 140 -5.62 -11.19 -25.23
CA ILE A 140 -5.59 -10.05 -24.32
C ILE A 140 -4.68 -8.92 -24.83
N LEU A 141 -3.61 -9.30 -25.53
CA LEU A 141 -2.68 -8.36 -26.14
C LEU A 141 -3.26 -7.88 -27.48
N PRO A 142 -3.45 -6.56 -27.67
CA PRO A 142 -3.92 -6.03 -28.94
C PRO A 142 -2.92 -6.29 -30.06
N GLU A 143 -3.41 -6.59 -31.28
CA GLU A 143 -2.54 -6.68 -32.46
C GLU A 143 -1.86 -5.35 -32.79
N ASN A 144 -2.54 -4.23 -32.51
CA ASN A 144 -1.98 -2.90 -32.67
C ASN A 144 -1.06 -2.57 -31.47
N PRO A 145 0.26 -2.38 -31.67
CA PRO A 145 1.20 -2.12 -30.57
C PRO A 145 0.98 -0.80 -29.84
N TYR A 146 0.19 0.13 -30.41
CA TYR A 146 -0.17 1.40 -29.77
C TYR A 146 -1.45 1.31 -28.94
N GLN A 147 -2.20 0.21 -29.05
CA GLN A 147 -3.41 0.01 -28.27
C GLN A 147 -3.03 -0.52 -26.88
N GLN A 148 -3.55 0.14 -25.85
CA GLN A 148 -3.34 -0.24 -24.45
C GLN A 148 -4.25 -1.44 -24.08
N TYR A 149 -3.84 -2.16 -23.04
CA TYR A 149 -4.62 -3.24 -22.42
C TYR A 149 -4.51 -3.12 -20.90
N ASP A 150 -5.47 -3.71 -20.17
CA ASP A 150 -5.45 -3.70 -18.72
C ASP A 150 -4.63 -4.87 -18.17
N MET A 151 -3.48 -4.57 -17.58
CA MET A 151 -2.63 -5.59 -16.95
C MET A 151 -3.33 -6.32 -15.78
N LYS A 152 -4.35 -5.70 -15.15
CA LYS A 152 -5.13 -6.37 -14.09
C LYS A 152 -5.90 -7.58 -14.61
N GLU A 153 -6.29 -7.61 -15.89
CA GLU A 153 -6.95 -8.76 -16.50
C GLU A 153 -6.00 -9.97 -16.58
N ILE A 154 -4.74 -9.73 -16.94
CA ILE A 154 -3.69 -10.77 -16.96
C ILE A 154 -3.43 -11.29 -15.54
N ILE A 155 -3.26 -10.38 -14.57
CA ILE A 155 -3.05 -10.74 -13.17
C ILE A 155 -4.20 -11.62 -12.65
N LYS A 156 -5.45 -11.19 -12.82
CA LYS A 156 -6.63 -11.94 -12.37
C LYS A 156 -6.77 -13.29 -13.07
N SER A 157 -6.25 -13.42 -14.30
CA SER A 157 -6.27 -14.69 -15.00
C SER A 157 -5.30 -15.72 -14.42
N ILE A 158 -4.17 -15.30 -13.83
CA ILE A 158 -3.09 -16.22 -13.40
C ILE A 158 -3.08 -16.52 -11.90
N VAL A 159 -3.70 -15.67 -11.08
CA VAL A 159 -3.76 -15.86 -9.62
C VAL A 159 -4.98 -16.68 -9.21
N ASP A 160 -4.88 -17.32 -8.04
CA ASP A 160 -5.94 -18.14 -7.47
C ASP A 160 -7.25 -17.33 -7.35
N ASN A 161 -8.31 -17.85 -7.96
CA ASN A 161 -9.66 -17.28 -7.97
C ASN A 161 -9.74 -15.84 -8.50
N GLY A 162 -8.70 -15.36 -9.19
CA GLY A 162 -8.58 -13.97 -9.60
C GLY A 162 -8.51 -12.96 -8.44
N ASP A 163 -8.15 -13.39 -7.23
CA ASP A 163 -8.05 -12.50 -6.07
C ASP A 163 -6.71 -11.77 -6.04
N PHE A 164 -6.73 -10.51 -6.50
CA PHE A 164 -5.60 -9.59 -6.42
C PHE A 164 -5.91 -8.46 -5.43
N PHE A 165 -5.12 -8.38 -4.37
CA PHE A 165 -5.21 -7.35 -3.35
C PHE A 165 -4.19 -6.25 -3.60
N GLU A 166 -4.62 -5.25 -4.37
CA GLU A 166 -3.77 -4.17 -4.86
C GLU A 166 -3.40 -3.16 -3.76
N VAL A 167 -2.11 -2.82 -3.71
CA VAL A 167 -1.52 -1.83 -2.81
C VAL A 167 -1.28 -0.55 -3.61
N HIS A 168 -1.56 0.62 -3.02
CA HIS A 168 -1.39 1.91 -3.70
C HIS A 168 -2.18 1.98 -5.02
N GLU A 169 -3.41 1.45 -5.06
CA GLU A 169 -4.25 1.43 -6.28
C GLU A 169 -4.41 2.81 -6.92
N LEU A 170 -4.45 3.87 -6.10
CA LEU A 170 -4.67 5.25 -6.55
C LEU A 170 -3.38 6.07 -6.72
N PHE A 171 -2.20 5.49 -6.45
CA PHE A 171 -0.91 6.17 -6.53
C PHE A 171 -0.01 5.49 -7.55
N ALA A 172 0.58 6.27 -8.47
CA ALA A 172 1.46 5.76 -9.52
C ALA A 172 0.83 4.57 -10.29
N GLU A 173 -0.32 4.82 -10.90
CA GLU A 173 -1.15 3.82 -11.59
C GLU A 173 -0.47 3.18 -12.81
N ASN A 174 0.66 3.73 -13.27
CA ASN A 174 1.55 3.18 -14.30
C ASN A 174 2.31 1.91 -13.86
N ILE A 175 2.30 1.57 -12.56
CA ILE A 175 2.76 0.28 -12.04
C ILE A 175 1.77 -0.29 -11.03
N LEU A 176 1.46 -1.57 -11.16
CA LEU A 176 0.65 -2.33 -10.22
C LEU A 176 1.56 -3.02 -9.22
N VAL A 177 1.22 -2.93 -7.94
CA VAL A 177 1.83 -3.77 -6.90
C VAL A 177 0.73 -4.29 -5.98
N GLY A 178 0.87 -5.50 -5.48
CA GLY A 178 -0.15 -6.07 -4.60
C GLY A 178 0.09 -7.53 -4.28
N PHE A 179 -0.75 -8.05 -3.39
CA PHE A 179 -0.68 -9.44 -2.95
C PHE A 179 -1.68 -10.30 -3.70
N ALA A 180 -1.32 -11.55 -3.96
CA ALA A 180 -2.22 -12.57 -4.47
C ALA A 180 -1.80 -13.95 -3.93
N ARG A 181 -2.45 -15.01 -4.40
CA ARG A 181 -2.02 -16.38 -4.15
C ARG A 181 -1.88 -17.18 -5.43
N MET A 182 -0.97 -18.14 -5.43
CA MET A 182 -0.85 -19.18 -6.46
C MET A 182 -0.69 -20.54 -5.77
N GLY A 183 -1.63 -21.46 -6.00
CA GLY A 183 -1.66 -22.75 -5.31
C GLY A 183 -1.73 -22.60 -3.79
N GLY A 184 -2.46 -21.59 -3.30
CA GLY A 184 -2.62 -21.29 -1.88
C GLY A 184 -1.48 -20.51 -1.24
N ARG A 185 -0.36 -20.30 -1.95
CA ARG A 185 0.82 -19.60 -1.41
C ARG A 185 0.75 -18.10 -1.69
N PRO A 186 0.95 -17.24 -0.68
CA PRO A 186 1.06 -15.79 -0.89
C PRO A 186 2.20 -15.42 -1.84
N ILE A 187 1.92 -14.53 -2.78
CA ILE A 187 2.88 -13.92 -3.69
C ILE A 187 2.69 -12.40 -3.74
N GLY A 188 3.77 -11.68 -4.00
CA GLY A 188 3.75 -10.28 -4.39
C GLY A 188 3.82 -10.17 -5.91
N ILE A 189 2.95 -9.34 -6.50
CA ILE A 189 2.95 -9.06 -7.93
C ILE A 189 3.45 -7.64 -8.17
N ILE A 190 4.26 -7.48 -9.20
CA ILE A 190 4.73 -6.19 -9.70
C ILE A 190 4.53 -6.20 -11.21
N ALA A 191 3.74 -5.28 -11.74
CA ALA A 191 3.42 -5.31 -13.17
C ALA A 191 3.31 -3.91 -13.76
N ASN A 192 3.88 -3.69 -14.95
CA ASN A 192 3.68 -2.44 -15.67
C ASN A 192 2.21 -2.33 -16.13
N GLN A 193 1.61 -1.13 -16.06
CA GLN A 193 0.23 -0.90 -16.48
C GLN A 193 0.19 0.00 -17.74
N PRO A 194 0.02 -0.58 -18.95
CA PRO A 194 0.03 0.18 -20.20
C PRO A 194 -1.04 1.26 -20.29
N MET A 195 -2.17 1.12 -19.59
CA MET A 195 -3.25 2.12 -19.59
C MET A 195 -2.82 3.49 -19.04
N TYR A 196 -1.74 3.54 -18.25
CA TYR A 196 -1.25 4.76 -17.61
C TYR A 196 0.20 5.02 -17.99
N LEU A 197 0.47 6.18 -18.59
CA LEU A 197 1.81 6.55 -19.09
C LEU A 197 2.49 5.46 -19.95
N ALA A 198 1.70 4.66 -20.68
CA ALA A 198 2.19 3.50 -21.44
C ALA A 198 2.98 2.47 -20.59
N GLY A 199 2.74 2.42 -19.27
CA GLY A 199 3.49 1.57 -18.34
C GLY A 199 4.92 2.05 -18.06
N ALA A 200 5.29 3.25 -18.51
CA ALA A 200 6.63 3.79 -18.32
C ALA A 200 6.93 4.03 -16.83
N LEU A 201 8.17 3.73 -16.42
CA LEU A 201 8.64 3.98 -15.07
C LEU A 201 9.01 5.44 -14.87
N ASP A 202 8.65 5.96 -13.71
CA ASP A 202 8.93 7.31 -13.22
C ASP A 202 9.32 7.27 -11.73
N ILE A 203 9.50 8.43 -11.11
CA ILE A 203 9.91 8.54 -9.71
C ILE A 203 8.90 7.86 -8.77
N ASN A 204 7.61 8.10 -8.97
CA ASN A 204 6.56 7.62 -8.08
C ASN A 204 6.36 6.11 -8.20
N SER A 205 6.29 5.59 -9.42
CA SER A 205 6.20 4.15 -9.69
C SER A 205 7.44 3.39 -9.19
N SER A 206 8.63 3.97 -9.35
CA SER A 206 9.88 3.40 -8.83
C SER A 206 9.87 3.31 -7.31
N ASN A 207 9.46 4.39 -6.61
CA ASN A 207 9.35 4.38 -5.14
C ASN A 207 8.29 3.38 -4.64
N LYS A 208 7.12 3.34 -5.30
CA LYS A 208 6.03 2.39 -5.01
C LYS A 208 6.52 0.94 -5.11
N ALA A 209 7.11 0.58 -6.25
CA ALA A 209 7.60 -0.78 -6.48
C ALA A 209 8.78 -1.14 -5.58
N ALA A 210 9.76 -0.26 -5.41
CA ALA A 210 10.95 -0.54 -4.59
C ALA A 210 10.58 -0.84 -3.13
N ARG A 211 9.68 -0.06 -2.51
CA ARG A 211 9.24 -0.33 -1.13
C ARG A 211 8.48 -1.65 -1.03
N PHE A 212 7.62 -1.95 -2.00
CA PHE A 212 6.88 -3.22 -2.03
C PHE A 212 7.79 -4.45 -2.19
N ILE A 213 8.78 -4.38 -3.09
CA ILE A 213 9.80 -5.43 -3.27
C ILE A 213 10.51 -5.71 -1.95
N ARG A 214 11.04 -4.66 -1.31
CA ARG A 214 11.77 -4.79 -0.05
C ARG A 214 10.91 -5.34 1.08
N PHE A 215 9.62 -4.99 1.12
CA PHE A 215 8.69 -5.55 2.08
C PHE A 215 8.50 -7.05 1.83
N CYS A 216 8.25 -7.47 0.59
CA CYS A 216 8.06 -8.87 0.25
C CYS A 216 9.31 -9.71 0.59
N ASP A 217 10.50 -9.21 0.21
CA ASP A 217 11.78 -9.84 0.51
C ASP A 217 12.00 -10.01 2.02
N ALA A 218 11.74 -8.97 2.81
CA ALA A 218 11.91 -9.01 4.27
C ALA A 218 10.99 -10.02 4.99
N PHE A 219 9.90 -10.46 4.35
CA PHE A 219 8.92 -11.37 4.92
C PHE A 219 8.72 -12.65 4.09
N ASN A 220 9.74 -13.04 3.31
CA ASN A 220 9.78 -14.31 2.56
C ASN A 220 8.61 -14.48 1.57
N ILE A 221 8.07 -13.39 1.03
CA ILE A 221 6.99 -13.42 0.05
C ILE A 221 7.61 -13.44 -1.36
N SER A 222 7.34 -14.50 -2.12
CA SER A 222 7.83 -14.65 -3.49
C SER A 222 7.28 -13.57 -4.42
N ILE A 223 8.09 -13.08 -5.36
CA ILE A 223 7.71 -12.02 -6.29
C ILE A 223 7.52 -12.58 -7.70
N VAL A 224 6.42 -12.19 -8.34
CA VAL A 224 6.16 -12.39 -9.77
C VAL A 224 6.12 -11.02 -10.46
N THR A 225 6.97 -10.85 -11.47
CA THR A 225 7.02 -9.61 -12.27
C THR A 225 6.41 -9.86 -13.65
N LEU A 226 5.53 -8.97 -14.11
CA LEU A 226 4.82 -9.04 -15.39
C LEU A 226 5.04 -7.80 -16.25
#